data_AF-A0A519MTX0-F1
#
_entry.id   AF-A0A519MTX0-F1
#
_cell.length_a   1.000
_cell.length_b   1.000
_cell.length_c   1.000
_cell.angle_alpha   90.00
_cell.angle_beta   90.00
_cell.angle_gamma   90.00
#
_symmetry.space_group_name_H-M   'P 1'
#
loop_
_entity.id
_entity.type
_entity.pdbx_description
1 polymer ?
#
loop_
_entity_poly.entity_id
_entity_poly.type
_entity_poly.pdbx_seq_one_letter_code
_entity_poly.pdbx_strand_id
1 'polypeptide(L)'
;MPFGKIEGPDGNVELTDPTFVLHMPGFTEIYPFVQDVELTDGQRIKVCSMEGIIMLKLLANDDRPQRTKDISDIEHIIQSYFDLYDGDIYDHHFDVMEMYDTNERDYIQLVCARVIGRKMRLMLKDSPKLLERISGILTKRPTPRWSAMLDGLNKNT
;
A
#
# COMPACT_ATOMS: atom_id res chain seq x y z
N MET A 1 -13.00 -6.78 8.43
CA MET A 1 -13.43 -6.50 7.04
C MET A 1 -13.42 -7.81 6.29
N PRO A 2 -14.47 -8.15 5.54
CA PRO A 2 -14.45 -9.33 4.68
C PRO A 2 -13.42 -9.09 3.54
N PHE A 3 -12.65 -10.10 3.16
CA PHE A 3 -11.52 -10.00 2.20
C PHE A 3 -11.51 -11.25 1.29
N GLY A 4 -11.10 -11.09 0.02
CA GLY A 4 -11.00 -12.18 -0.95
C GLY A 4 -11.98 -12.08 -2.12
N LYS A 5 -12.36 -13.21 -2.73
CA LYS A 5 -13.18 -13.31 -3.97
C LYS A 5 -14.67 -12.98 -3.80
N ILE A 6 -14.98 -12.02 -2.95
CA ILE A 6 -16.36 -11.59 -2.63
C ILE A 6 -16.72 -10.26 -3.29
N GLU A 7 -15.72 -9.58 -3.86
CA GLU A 7 -15.85 -8.29 -4.55
C GLU A 7 -16.40 -8.48 -5.98
N GLY A 8 -17.37 -7.66 -6.36
CA GLY A 8 -17.93 -7.60 -7.71
C GLY A 8 -17.12 -6.72 -8.66
N PRO A 9 -17.47 -6.71 -9.97
CA PRO A 9 -16.69 -6.03 -11.02
C PRO A 9 -16.48 -4.53 -10.80
N ASP A 10 -17.38 -3.87 -10.09
CA ASP A 10 -17.34 -2.43 -9.82
C ASP A 10 -16.63 -2.07 -8.49
N GLY A 11 -15.96 -3.04 -7.87
CA GLY A 11 -15.25 -2.86 -6.60
C GLY A 11 -16.18 -2.82 -5.38
N ASN A 12 -17.35 -3.46 -5.49
CA ASN A 12 -18.41 -3.43 -4.48
C ASN A 12 -18.78 -4.83 -4.00
N VAL A 13 -19.24 -4.94 -2.75
CA VAL A 13 -19.85 -6.17 -2.19
C VAL A 13 -21.31 -5.87 -1.85
N GLU A 14 -22.24 -6.67 -2.37
CA GLU A 14 -23.68 -6.57 -2.05
C GLU A 14 -24.08 -7.69 -1.09
N LEU A 15 -24.56 -7.32 0.10
CA LEU A 15 -25.20 -8.25 1.05
C LEU A 15 -26.70 -8.05 0.95
N THR A 16 -27.46 -9.13 0.75
CA THR A 16 -28.86 -9.04 0.27
C THR A 16 -29.92 -8.87 1.36
N ASP A 17 -29.58 -8.93 2.66
CA ASP A 17 -30.57 -8.70 3.73
C ASP A 17 -29.91 -8.30 5.07
N PRO A 18 -29.98 -7.02 5.50
CA PRO A 18 -30.46 -5.85 4.75
C PRO A 18 -29.51 -5.49 3.59
N THR A 19 -30.06 -4.95 2.49
CA THR A 19 -29.29 -4.53 1.32
C THR A 19 -28.26 -3.45 1.70
N PHE A 20 -26.99 -3.84 1.77
CA PHE A 20 -25.88 -2.93 1.98
C PHE A 20 -24.86 -3.11 0.87
N VAL A 21 -24.53 -2.02 0.17
CA VAL A 21 -23.46 -1.99 -0.85
C VAL A 21 -22.20 -1.45 -0.19
N LEU A 22 -21.18 -2.30 -0.06
CA LEU A 22 -19.87 -1.94 0.49
C LEU A 22 -18.93 -1.59 -0.66
N HIS A 23 -18.49 -0.34 -0.76
CA HIS A 23 -17.39 0.04 -1.65
C HIS A 23 -16.05 -0.43 -1.04
N MET A 24 -15.29 -1.22 -1.80
CA MET A 24 -14.04 -1.86 -1.35
C MET A 24 -12.86 -1.65 -2.31
N PRO A 25 -12.59 -0.40 -2.74
CA PRO A 25 -11.52 -0.14 -3.70
C PRO A 25 -10.17 -0.64 -3.17
N GLY A 26 -9.35 -1.22 -4.06
CA GLY A 26 -8.01 -1.70 -3.75
C GLY A 26 -7.93 -3.18 -3.37
N PHE A 27 -9.04 -3.85 -3.04
CA PHE A 27 -8.99 -5.24 -2.60
C PHE A 27 -8.64 -6.20 -3.75
N THR A 28 -9.29 -6.04 -4.91
CA THR A 28 -8.96 -6.79 -6.13
C THR A 28 -7.52 -6.57 -6.57
N GLU A 29 -7.02 -5.32 -6.50
CA GLU A 29 -5.66 -4.97 -6.90
C GLU A 29 -4.58 -5.58 -5.99
N ILE A 30 -4.85 -5.67 -4.69
CA ILE A 30 -3.91 -6.21 -3.70
C ILE A 30 -3.95 -7.75 -3.70
N TYR A 31 -5.09 -8.36 -4.03
CA TYR A 31 -5.28 -9.81 -3.89
C TYR A 31 -4.19 -10.68 -4.54
N PRO A 32 -3.65 -10.37 -5.74
CA PRO A 32 -2.55 -11.13 -6.34
C PRO A 32 -1.22 -11.09 -5.54
N PHE A 33 -1.07 -10.14 -4.61
CA PHE A 33 0.15 -9.88 -3.85
C PHE A 33 0.08 -10.41 -2.40
N VAL A 34 -0.99 -11.13 -2.05
CA VAL A 34 -1.12 -11.75 -0.73
C VAL A 34 -0.19 -12.95 -0.59
N GLN A 35 0.30 -13.16 0.63
CA GLN A 35 1.11 -14.33 0.97
C GLN A 35 0.25 -15.40 1.62
N ASP A 36 0.44 -16.65 1.22
CA ASP A 36 -0.15 -17.80 1.90
C ASP A 36 0.73 -18.19 3.09
N VAL A 37 0.15 -18.13 4.30
CA VAL A 37 0.80 -18.50 5.54
C VAL A 37 0.12 -19.76 6.09
N GLU A 38 0.91 -20.79 6.38
CA GLU A 38 0.44 -22.02 7.01
C GLU A 38 0.64 -21.90 8.53
N LEU A 39 -0.45 -22.05 9.27
CA LEU A 39 -0.47 -22.05 10.73
C LEU A 39 -0.06 -23.43 11.26
N THR A 40 0.33 -23.49 12.54
CA THR A 40 0.82 -24.71 13.20
C THR A 40 -0.19 -25.86 13.20
N ASP A 41 -1.48 -25.57 13.06
CA ASP A 41 -2.57 -26.54 12.99
C ASP A 41 -2.92 -26.98 11.54
N GLY A 42 -2.13 -26.54 10.55
CA GLY A 42 -2.31 -26.85 9.14
C GLY A 42 -3.31 -25.93 8.40
N GLN A 43 -3.90 -24.95 9.07
CA GLN A 43 -4.76 -23.97 8.40
C GLN A 43 -3.92 -23.02 7.53
N ARG A 44 -4.38 -22.75 6.31
CA ARG A 44 -3.77 -21.76 5.42
C ARG A 44 -4.58 -20.47 5.40
N ILE A 45 -3.90 -19.35 5.69
CA ILE A 45 -4.49 -18.01 5.65
C ILE A 45 -3.77 -17.14 4.62
N LYS A 46 -4.51 -16.21 4.00
CA LYS A 46 -3.96 -15.20 3.10
C LYS A 46 -3.70 -13.92 3.86
N VAL A 47 -2.44 -13.47 3.84
CA VAL A 47 -2.00 -12.25 4.52
C VAL A 47 -1.71 -11.17 3.48
N CYS A 48 -2.29 -10.00 3.69
CA CYS A 48 -2.06 -8.81 2.86
C CYS A 48 -0.59 -8.34 3.00
N SER A 49 0.02 -7.91 1.89
CA SER A 49 1.36 -7.31 1.95
C SER A 49 1.33 -5.96 2.66
N MET A 50 2.51 -5.50 3.10
CA MET A 50 2.61 -4.25 3.85
C MET A 50 2.24 -3.03 3.00
N GLU A 51 2.57 -3.04 1.72
CA GLU A 51 2.25 -1.99 0.75
C GLU A 51 0.76 -1.99 0.42
N GLY A 52 0.12 -3.17 0.36
CA GLY A 52 -1.33 -3.29 0.28
C GLY A 52 -2.03 -2.69 1.49
N ILE A 53 -1.53 -2.94 2.71
CA ILE A 53 -2.06 -2.32 3.93
C ILE A 53 -1.95 -0.79 3.88
N ILE A 54 -0.81 -0.25 3.43
CA ILE A 54 -0.63 1.20 3.24
C ILE A 54 -1.66 1.74 2.24
N MET A 55 -1.85 1.08 1.10
CA MET A 55 -2.81 1.51 0.09
C MET A 55 -4.24 1.55 0.64
N LEU A 56 -4.66 0.52 1.38
CA LEU A 56 -5.98 0.50 2.03
C LEU A 56 -6.13 1.60 3.09
N LYS A 57 -5.05 1.93 3.82
CA LYS A 57 -5.05 3.02 4.80
C LYS A 57 -5.13 4.39 4.15
N LEU A 58 -4.47 4.60 3.02
CA LEU A 58 -4.58 5.83 2.22
C LEU A 58 -6.03 6.05 1.77
N LEU A 59 -6.67 5.01 1.21
CA LEU A 59 -8.07 5.06 0.79
C LEU A 59 -9.01 5.31 1.97
N ALA A 60 -8.82 4.58 3.07
CA ALA A 60 -9.66 4.73 4.26
C ALA A 60 -9.53 6.12 4.92
N ASN A 61 -8.34 6.71 4.89
CA ASN A 61 -8.12 8.08 5.38
C ASN A 61 -8.72 9.13 4.43
N ASP A 62 -8.60 8.96 3.11
CA ASP A 62 -9.22 9.87 2.13
C ASP A 62 -10.76 9.83 2.20
N ASP A 63 -11.35 8.64 2.37
CA ASP A 63 -12.80 8.46 2.56
C ASP A 63 -13.29 9.09 3.89
N ARG A 64 -12.44 9.09 4.93
CA ARG A 64 -12.78 9.57 6.27
C ARG A 64 -11.58 10.31 6.89
N PRO A 65 -11.34 11.59 6.54
CA PRO A 65 -10.15 12.35 6.97
C PRO A 65 -9.96 12.46 8.48
N GLN A 66 -11.04 12.34 9.26
CA GLN A 66 -11.03 12.29 10.72
C GLN A 66 -10.30 11.06 11.29
N ARG A 67 -10.04 10.03 10.47
CA ARG A 67 -9.29 8.84 10.87
C ARG A 67 -7.77 9.10 10.84
N THR A 68 -7.32 9.97 11.73
CA THR A 68 -5.89 10.34 11.85
C THR A 68 -4.98 9.16 12.20
N LYS A 69 -5.52 8.11 12.83
CA LYS A 69 -4.80 6.88 13.13
C LYS A 69 -4.22 6.18 11.89
N ASP A 70 -4.91 6.23 10.75
CA ASP A 70 -4.42 5.57 9.53
C ASP A 70 -3.10 6.19 9.04
N ILE A 71 -2.94 7.51 9.22
CA ILE A 71 -1.69 8.21 8.96
C ILE A 71 -0.60 7.71 9.90
N SER A 72 -0.85 7.67 11.20
CA SER A 72 0.13 7.20 12.18
C SER A 72 0.57 5.77 11.91
N ASP A 73 -0.37 4.90 11.50
CA ASP A 73 -0.06 3.53 11.12
C ASP A 73 0.81 3.46 9.85
N ILE A 74 0.56 4.30 8.83
CA ILE A 74 1.42 4.41 7.63
C ILE A 74 2.84 4.83 8.04
N GLU A 75 2.98 5.86 8.87
CA GLU A 75 4.30 6.33 9.31
C GLU A 75 5.05 5.27 10.12
N HIS A 76 4.35 4.51 10.96
CA HIS A 76 4.94 3.43 11.74
C HIS A 76 5.41 2.27 10.85
N ILE A 77 4.63 1.94 9.82
CA ILE A 77 5.01 0.95 8.82
C ILE A 77 6.28 1.40 8.10
N ILE A 78 6.33 2.63 7.58
CA ILE A 78 7.52 3.16 6.88
C ILE A 78 8.75 3.10 7.79
N GLN A 79 8.59 3.42 9.08
CA GLN A 79 9.67 3.39 10.07
C GLN A 79 10.28 2.00 10.26
N SER A 80 9.47 0.95 10.16
CA SER A 80 9.86 -0.44 10.42
C SER A 80 10.07 -1.24 9.14
N TYR A 81 9.82 -0.63 7.97
CA TYR A 81 9.80 -1.33 6.68
C TYR A 81 11.18 -1.88 6.32
N PHE A 82 12.25 -1.12 6.57
CA PHE A 82 13.60 -1.54 6.25
C PHE A 82 13.98 -2.82 7.01
N ASP A 83 13.71 -2.87 8.32
CA ASP A 83 14.03 -4.03 9.17
C ASP A 83 13.34 -5.33 8.72
N LEU A 84 12.23 -5.22 7.97
CA LEU A 84 11.45 -6.35 7.47
C LEU A 84 11.76 -6.74 6.02
N TYR A 85 12.29 -5.79 5.24
CA TYR A 85 12.41 -5.92 3.78
C TYR A 85 13.78 -5.50 3.23
N ASP A 86 14.80 -5.36 4.08
CA ASP A 86 16.17 -4.97 3.70
C ASP A 86 16.74 -5.85 2.59
N GLY A 87 16.60 -7.17 2.70
CA GLY A 87 17.04 -8.11 1.67
C GLY A 87 16.40 -7.83 0.31
N ASP A 88 15.09 -7.62 0.26
CA ASP A 88 14.37 -7.27 -0.98
C ASP A 88 14.81 -5.90 -1.53
N ILE A 89 15.07 -4.93 -0.63
CA ILE A 89 15.55 -3.60 -1.02
C ILE A 89 16.95 -3.72 -1.65
N TYR A 90 17.86 -4.45 -1.02
CA TYR A 90 19.21 -4.66 -1.54
C TYR A 90 19.22 -5.43 -2.86
N ASP A 91 18.37 -6.44 -3.00
CA ASP A 91 18.37 -7.32 -4.18
C ASP A 91 17.65 -6.70 -5.39
N HIS A 92 16.52 -5.99 -5.17
CA HIS A 92 15.64 -5.56 -6.26
C HIS A 92 15.46 -4.04 -6.37
N HIS A 93 15.87 -3.28 -5.36
CA HIS A 93 15.66 -1.84 -5.29
C HIS A 93 16.90 -1.06 -4.86
N PHE A 94 18.10 -1.63 -5.09
CA PHE A 94 19.36 -0.99 -4.75
C PHE A 94 19.50 0.39 -5.38
N ASP A 95 18.98 0.56 -6.60
CA ASP A 95 18.98 1.84 -7.32
C ASP A 95 18.29 2.97 -6.53
N VAL A 96 17.35 2.66 -5.64
CA VAL A 96 16.68 3.63 -4.77
C VAL A 96 17.62 4.16 -3.69
N MET A 97 18.54 3.34 -3.18
CA MET A 97 19.51 3.73 -2.15
C MET A 97 20.40 4.88 -2.63
N GLU A 98 20.66 4.97 -3.94
CA GLU A 98 21.49 6.01 -4.54
C GLU A 98 20.72 7.33 -4.80
N MET A 99 19.40 7.36 -4.59
CA MET A 99 18.55 8.52 -4.92
C MET A 99 18.46 9.57 -3.81
N TYR A 100 18.98 9.28 -2.63
CA TYR A 100 18.86 10.12 -1.43
C TYR A 100 20.23 10.32 -0.78
N ASP A 101 20.44 11.46 -0.10
CA ASP A 101 21.69 11.71 0.62
C ASP A 101 21.74 10.85 1.89
N THR A 102 22.79 10.03 2.02
CA THR A 102 23.00 9.14 3.17
C THR A 102 23.19 9.90 4.49
N ASN A 103 23.46 11.20 4.45
CA ASN A 103 23.55 12.06 5.64
C ASN A 103 22.19 12.57 6.12
N GLU A 104 21.12 12.40 5.33
CA GLU A 104 19.77 12.76 5.77
C GLU A 104 19.31 11.84 6.91
N ARG A 105 18.77 12.44 7.98
CA ARG A 105 18.29 11.70 9.14
C ARG A 105 17.26 10.63 8.79
N ASP A 106 16.42 10.92 7.80
CA ASP A 106 15.33 10.06 7.36
C ASP A 106 15.67 9.30 6.07
N TYR A 107 16.95 9.19 5.70
CA TYR A 107 17.44 8.57 4.46
C TYR A 107 16.79 7.19 4.20
N ILE A 108 16.83 6.30 5.19
CA ILE A 108 16.26 4.95 5.07
C ILE A 108 14.74 5.01 4.88
N GLN A 109 14.05 5.93 5.56
CA GLN A 109 12.61 6.07 5.45
C GLN A 109 12.19 6.63 4.09
N LEU A 110 13.01 7.49 3.47
CA LEU A 110 12.80 7.99 2.10
C LEU A 110 12.96 6.86 1.07
N VAL A 111 14.00 6.03 1.23
CA VAL A 111 14.19 4.82 0.42
C VAL A 111 12.96 3.91 0.52
N CYS A 112 12.57 3.55 1.75
CA CYS A 112 11.41 2.69 2.00
C CYS A 112 10.14 3.26 1.38
N ALA A 113 9.87 4.55 1.58
CA ALA A 113 8.69 5.18 1.01
C ALA A 113 8.67 5.11 -0.52
N ARG A 114 9.82 5.33 -1.18
CA ARG A 114 9.93 5.20 -2.64
C ARG A 114 9.74 3.77 -3.13
N VAL A 115 10.27 2.78 -2.41
CA VAL A 115 10.07 1.35 -2.72
C VAL A 115 8.61 0.96 -2.57
N ILE A 116 7.94 1.38 -1.49
CA ILE A 116 6.51 1.18 -1.27
C ILE A 116 5.70 1.73 -2.46
N GLY A 117 6.04 2.94 -2.92
CA GLY A 117 5.43 3.54 -4.11
C GLY A 117 5.56 2.68 -5.37
N ARG A 118 6.76 2.14 -5.64
CA ARG A 118 7.00 1.24 -6.78
C ARG A 118 6.17 -0.03 -6.70
N LYS A 119 6.07 -0.64 -5.52
CA LYS A 119 5.28 -1.85 -5.31
C LYS A 119 3.78 -1.57 -5.46
N MET A 120 3.29 -0.44 -4.95
CA MET A 120 1.91 0.00 -5.19
C MET A 120 1.62 0.21 -6.68
N ARG A 121 2.58 0.73 -7.46
CA ARG A 121 2.45 0.87 -8.92
C ARG A 121 2.20 -0.47 -9.61
N LEU A 122 2.86 -1.54 -9.18
CA LEU A 122 2.64 -2.90 -9.69
C LEU A 122 1.23 -3.41 -9.38
N MET A 123 0.71 -3.14 -8.17
CA MET A 123 -0.65 -3.49 -7.77
C MET A 123 -1.71 -2.76 -8.60
N LEU A 124 -1.42 -1.51 -8.97
CA LEU A 124 -2.35 -0.61 -9.65
C LEU A 124 -2.23 -0.64 -11.18
N LYS A 125 -1.42 -1.54 -11.75
CA LYS A 125 -1.10 -1.55 -13.19
C LYS A 125 -2.35 -1.66 -14.08
N ASP A 126 -3.36 -2.41 -13.63
CA ASP A 126 -4.61 -2.67 -14.36
C ASP A 126 -5.77 -1.77 -13.89
N SER A 127 -5.50 -0.84 -12.96
CA SER A 127 -6.49 0.02 -12.32
C SER A 127 -6.12 1.51 -12.41
N PRO A 128 -6.13 2.11 -13.62
CA PRO A 128 -5.67 3.47 -13.85
C PRO A 128 -6.46 4.53 -13.06
N LYS A 129 -7.77 4.32 -12.85
CA LYS A 129 -8.60 5.21 -12.02
C LYS A 129 -8.17 5.19 -10.55
N LEU A 130 -7.85 4.00 -10.03
CA LEU A 130 -7.39 3.86 -8.65
C LEU A 130 -5.97 4.42 -8.49
N LEU A 131 -5.11 4.23 -9.47
CA LEU A 131 -3.79 4.88 -9.52
C LEU A 131 -3.90 6.39 -9.44
N GLU A 132 -4.75 7.00 -10.27
CA GLU A 132 -4.98 8.45 -10.26
C GLU A 132 -5.49 8.92 -8.90
N ARG A 133 -6.44 8.18 -8.31
CA ARG A 133 -6.95 8.46 -6.96
C ARG A 133 -5.84 8.44 -5.91
N ILE A 134 -5.04 7.37 -5.85
CA ILE A 134 -3.93 7.24 -4.90
C ILE A 134 -2.90 8.35 -5.10
N SER A 135 -2.56 8.67 -6.35
CA SER A 135 -1.65 9.78 -6.69
C SER A 135 -2.18 11.12 -6.17
N GLY A 136 -3.49 11.35 -6.33
CA GLY A 136 -4.18 12.51 -5.79
C GLY A 136 -4.14 12.57 -4.26
N ILE A 137 -4.32 11.44 -3.57
CA ILE A 137 -4.24 11.36 -2.10
C ILE A 137 -2.84 11.77 -1.62
N LEU A 138 -1.79 11.21 -2.23
CA LEU A 138 -0.41 11.54 -1.85
C LEU A 138 -0.07 13.01 -2.11
N THR A 139 -0.58 13.57 -3.20
CA THR A 139 -0.37 14.98 -3.57
C THR A 139 -1.02 15.96 -2.57
N LYS A 140 -2.18 15.60 -1.96
CA LYS A 140 -2.87 16.45 -0.98
C LYS A 140 -2.05 16.69 0.30
N ARG A 141 -1.05 15.86 0.58
CA ARG A 141 -0.22 15.97 1.79
C ARG A 141 1.26 15.75 1.49
N PRO A 142 1.95 16.78 0.97
CA PRO A 142 3.36 16.66 0.59
C PRO A 142 4.24 16.69 1.84
N THR A 143 4.57 15.51 2.36
CA THR A 143 5.72 15.29 3.26
C THR A 143 6.86 14.66 2.47
N PRO A 144 8.14 14.76 2.90
CA PRO A 144 9.25 14.13 2.18
C PRO A 144 9.01 12.65 1.86
N ARG A 145 8.47 11.90 2.83
CA ARG A 145 8.12 10.48 2.68
C ARG A 145 6.96 10.26 1.71
N TRP A 146 5.91 11.08 1.77
CA TRP A 146 4.78 10.95 0.85
C TRP A 146 5.16 11.34 -0.59
N SER A 147 6.02 12.34 -0.76
CA SER A 147 6.59 12.69 -2.05
C SER A 147 7.48 11.58 -2.60
N ALA A 148 8.33 10.97 -1.78
CA ALA A 148 9.12 9.80 -2.16
C ALA A 148 8.23 8.63 -2.62
N MET A 149 7.14 8.38 -1.89
CA MET A 149 6.15 7.36 -2.26
C MET A 149 5.44 7.69 -3.59
N LEU A 150 5.04 8.95 -3.79
CA LEU A 150 4.42 9.41 -5.04
C LEU A 150 5.39 9.27 -6.23
N ASP A 151 6.67 9.62 -6.05
CA ASP A 151 7.67 9.45 -7.09
C ASP A 151 7.88 7.97 -7.44
N GLY A 152 7.90 7.10 -6.43
CA GLY A 152 7.95 5.65 -6.63
C GLY A 152 6.74 5.14 -7.40
N LEU A 153 5.55 5.67 -7.08
CA LEU A 153 4.30 5.35 -7.76
C LEU A 153 4.29 5.79 -9.23
N ASN A 154 4.86 6.94 -9.54
CA ASN A 154 4.85 7.53 -10.89
C ASN A 154 5.94 6.96 -11.81
N LYS A 155 6.95 6.27 -11.29
CA LYS A 155 8.04 5.72 -12.11
C LYS A 155 7.59 4.39 -12.72
N ASN A 156 7.49 4.34 -14.05
CA ASN A 156 7.51 3.06 -14.76
C ASN A 156 8.91 2.46 -14.53
N THR A 157 8.98 1.39 -13.74
CA THR A 157 10.19 0.58 -13.60
C THR A 157 10.30 -0.36 -14.79
#